data_AF-A0A2R9SS88-F1
#
_entry.id   AF-A0A2R9SS88-F1
#
_cell.length_a   1.000
_cell.length_b   1.000
_cell.length_c   1.000
_cell.angle_alpha   90.00
_cell.angle_beta   90.00
_cell.angle_gamma   90.00
#
_symmetry.space_group_name_H-M   'P 1'
#
loop_
_entity.id
_entity.type
_entity.pdbx_description
1 polymer ?
#
loop_
_entity_poly.entity_id
_entity_poly.type
_entity_poly.pdbx_seq_one_letter_code
_entity_poly.pdbx_strand_id
1 'polypeptide(L)'
;MLTGIWDPATSLPLELCSLTLFLSIAILLTDERRLYPLVYFAGIGGALQAILTPNLDYPIPHFRFFHFFTVHTAIILTALYMTWVRGYRPTWKSIGWTMVFLNVSAVLVGLVNWAVGSNYMFLMRKPETASLLDLLGPHPLYIMVEEFIALVLFILMYVVFFVIPDHIKRSRRHGREEIPGSSAGS
;
A
#
# COMPACT_ATOMS: atom_id res chain seq x y z
N MET A 1 -11.84 -1.66 35.57
CA MET A 1 -11.87 -1.47 34.09
C MET A 1 -10.50 -0.98 33.66
N LEU A 2 -10.10 -1.34 32.44
CA LEU A 2 -8.76 -1.21 31.85
C LEU A 2 -8.06 0.13 32.14
N THR A 3 -6.74 0.11 32.17
CA THR A 3 -5.76 1.12 32.64
C THR A 3 -5.87 2.56 32.11
N GLY A 4 -6.96 2.98 31.47
CA GLY A 4 -7.13 4.32 30.88
C GLY A 4 -6.20 4.61 29.69
N ILE A 5 -5.32 3.66 29.34
CA ILE A 5 -4.36 3.74 28.24
C ILE A 5 -4.95 3.19 26.94
N TRP A 6 -5.90 2.26 27.04
CA TRP A 6 -6.54 1.64 25.88
C TRP A 6 -7.92 2.25 25.65
N ASP A 7 -8.03 3.01 24.56
CA ASP A 7 -9.27 3.61 24.10
C ASP A 7 -9.62 3.01 22.73
N PRO A 8 -10.76 2.30 22.59
CA PRO A 8 -11.27 1.82 21.30
C PRO A 8 -11.28 2.88 20.20
N ALA A 9 -11.34 4.16 20.56
CA ALA A 9 -11.35 5.24 19.59
C ALA A 9 -9.97 5.57 18.98
N THR A 10 -8.88 5.09 19.58
CA THR A 10 -7.50 5.37 19.13
C THR A 10 -6.59 4.15 19.05
N SER A 11 -6.99 3.03 19.66
CA SER A 11 -6.11 1.87 19.92
C SER A 11 -6.43 0.64 19.06
N LEU A 12 -7.47 0.67 18.21
CA LEU A 12 -7.79 -0.44 17.31
C LEU A 12 -6.87 -0.41 16.08
N PRO A 13 -6.41 -1.58 15.58
CA PRO A 13 -5.51 -1.67 14.44
C PRO A 13 -6.26 -1.53 13.10
N LEU A 14 -7.05 -0.46 12.98
CA LEU A 14 -7.93 -0.18 11.84
C LEU A 14 -7.31 0.78 10.82
N GLU A 15 -6.09 1.27 11.10
CA GLU A 15 -5.31 2.02 10.13
C GLU A 15 -4.90 1.14 8.94
N LEU A 16 -4.78 1.75 7.76
CA LEU A 16 -4.40 1.02 6.54
C LEU A 16 -3.04 0.32 6.68
N CYS A 17 -2.08 0.91 7.40
CA CYS A 17 -0.80 0.29 7.71
C CYS A 17 -0.93 -0.96 8.59
N SER A 18 -1.88 -0.96 9.54
CA SER A 18 -2.17 -2.13 10.38
C SER A 18 -2.83 -3.24 9.58
N LEU A 19 -3.81 -2.91 8.73
CA LEU A 19 -4.43 -3.88 7.83
C LEU A 19 -3.39 -4.51 6.88
N THR A 20 -2.52 -3.69 6.28
CA THR A 20 -1.48 -4.17 5.37
C THR A 20 -0.35 -4.93 6.08
N LEU A 21 -0.07 -4.64 7.36
CA LEU A 21 0.80 -5.47 8.20
C LEU A 21 0.20 -6.86 8.40
N PHE A 22 -1.08 -6.98 8.75
CA PHE A 22 -1.73 -8.29 8.89
C PHE A 22 -1.77 -9.05 7.57
N LEU A 23 -2.03 -8.36 6.45
CA LEU A 23 -1.94 -8.97 5.12
C LEU A 23 -0.52 -9.44 4.79
N SER A 24 0.51 -8.68 5.20
CA SER A 24 1.92 -9.05 5.04
C SER A 24 2.26 -10.32 5.83
N ILE A 25 1.79 -10.43 7.07
CA ILE A 25 1.94 -11.65 7.87
C ILE A 25 1.20 -12.81 7.20
N ALA A 26 -0.07 -12.60 6.82
CA ALA A 26 -0.91 -13.64 6.22
C ALA A 26 -0.31 -14.18 4.92
N ILE A 27 0.20 -13.31 4.03
CA ILE A 27 0.79 -13.76 2.78
C ILE A 27 2.13 -14.50 2.99
N LEU A 28 2.94 -14.11 3.98
CA LEU A 28 4.18 -14.81 4.31
C LEU A 28 3.92 -16.22 4.85
N LEU A 29 2.82 -16.41 5.61
CA LEU A 29 2.44 -17.70 6.18
C LEU A 29 1.70 -18.61 5.18
N THR A 30 0.81 -18.05 4.37
CA THR A 30 -0.10 -18.82 3.51
C THR A 30 0.35 -18.91 2.06
N ASP A 31 1.24 -18.03 1.64
CA ASP A 31 1.66 -17.84 0.25
C ASP A 31 0.51 -17.54 -0.73
N GLU A 32 -0.64 -17.07 -0.23
CA GLU A 32 -1.84 -16.89 -1.03
C GLU A 32 -1.71 -15.72 -2.03
N ARG A 33 -1.77 -16.05 -3.33
CA ARG A 33 -1.58 -15.10 -4.44
C ARG A 33 -2.60 -13.97 -4.45
N ARG A 34 -3.81 -14.18 -3.91
CA ARG A 34 -4.85 -13.13 -3.84
C ARG A 34 -4.49 -11.99 -2.88
N LEU A 35 -3.63 -12.23 -1.90
CA LEU A 35 -3.20 -11.21 -0.93
C LEU A 35 -2.11 -10.31 -1.51
N TYR A 36 -1.35 -10.81 -2.49
CA TYR A 36 -0.20 -10.10 -3.04
C TYR A 36 -0.52 -8.73 -3.61
N PRO A 37 -1.56 -8.55 -4.45
CA PRO A 37 -1.94 -7.22 -4.92
C PRO A 37 -2.20 -6.21 -3.81
N LEU A 38 -2.78 -6.67 -2.70
CA LEU A 38 -3.14 -5.81 -1.58
C LEU A 38 -1.88 -5.32 -0.86
N VAL A 39 -0.95 -6.23 -0.57
CA VAL A 39 0.33 -5.90 0.05
C VAL A 39 1.23 -5.10 -0.89
N TYR A 40 1.23 -5.42 -2.19
CA TYR A 40 2.04 -4.72 -3.18
C TYR A 40 1.57 -3.29 -3.40
N PHE A 41 0.30 -3.07 -3.70
CA PHE A 41 -0.22 -1.74 -4.03
C PHE A 41 -0.51 -0.92 -2.76
N ALA A 42 -1.42 -1.39 -1.90
CA ALA A 42 -1.81 -0.63 -0.70
C ALA A 42 -0.70 -0.66 0.36
N GLY A 43 0.01 -1.77 0.51
CA GLY A 43 1.12 -1.88 1.47
C GLY A 43 2.29 -0.96 1.11
N ILE A 44 2.84 -1.05 -0.11
CA ILE A 44 3.93 -0.13 -0.51
C ILE A 44 3.45 1.31 -0.58
N GLY A 45 2.30 1.58 -1.23
CA GLY A 45 1.80 2.95 -1.39
C GLY A 45 1.54 3.64 -0.06
N GLY A 46 0.83 2.96 0.85
CA GLY A 46 0.54 3.49 2.18
C GLY A 46 1.78 3.60 3.05
N ALA A 47 2.66 2.59 3.05
CA ALA A 47 3.87 2.64 3.87
C ALA A 47 4.87 3.69 3.39
N LEU A 48 5.03 3.89 2.08
CA LEU A 48 5.86 4.97 1.55
C LEU A 48 5.30 6.34 1.94
N GLN A 49 4.00 6.55 1.83
CA GLN A 49 3.38 7.81 2.26
C GLN A 49 3.60 8.06 3.76
N ALA A 50 3.41 7.04 4.60
CA ALA A 50 3.65 7.13 6.04
C ALA A 50 5.11 7.43 6.40
N ILE A 51 6.09 6.87 5.67
CA ILE A 51 7.52 7.15 5.88
C ILE A 51 7.89 8.57 5.42
N LEU A 52 7.33 9.05 4.31
CA LEU A 52 7.64 10.36 3.74
C LEU A 52 7.00 11.52 4.50
N THR A 53 5.80 11.30 5.04
CA THR A 53 5.08 12.28 5.86
C THR A 53 4.68 11.64 7.19
N PRO A 54 5.65 11.37 8.08
CA PRO A 54 5.38 10.68 9.34
C PRO A 54 4.56 11.58 10.27
N ASN A 55 3.40 11.10 10.66
CA ASN A 55 2.57 11.72 11.70
C ASN A 55 2.85 11.02 13.04
N LEU A 56 3.99 11.33 13.66
CA LEU A 56 4.45 10.68 14.89
C LEU A 56 4.83 11.73 15.94
N ASP A 57 4.15 11.70 17.09
CA ASP A 57 4.39 12.62 18.21
C ASP A 57 5.65 12.31 19.03
N TYR A 58 6.34 11.20 18.70
CA TYR A 58 7.45 10.65 19.48
C TYR A 58 8.77 10.75 18.69
N PRO A 59 9.66 11.71 19.01
CA PRO A 59 10.96 11.82 18.35
C PRO A 59 11.96 10.76 18.83
N ILE A 60 13.13 10.71 18.17
CA ILE A 60 14.27 9.90 18.63
C ILE A 60 14.64 10.31 20.07
N PRO A 61 14.94 9.36 20.98
CA PRO A 61 15.14 7.92 20.79
C PRO A 61 13.97 7.06 21.28
N HIS A 62 12.72 7.48 21.09
CA HIS A 62 11.57 6.75 21.62
C HIS A 62 11.31 5.44 20.87
N PHE A 63 10.92 4.36 21.57
CA PHE A 63 10.62 3.06 20.97
C PHE A 63 9.59 3.15 19.82
N ARG A 64 8.55 3.97 19.97
CA ARG A 64 7.52 4.17 18.94
C ARG A 64 8.08 4.72 17.63
N PHE A 65 9.15 5.52 17.68
CA PHE A 65 9.86 6.00 16.50
C PHE A 65 10.44 4.84 15.71
N PHE A 66 11.28 4.02 16.35
CA PHE A 66 11.90 2.87 15.69
C PHE A 66 10.86 1.86 15.22
N HIS A 67 9.88 1.54 16.06
CA HIS A 67 8.78 0.63 15.73
C HIS A 67 8.03 1.09 14.47
N PHE A 68 7.71 2.38 14.36
CA PHE A 68 7.04 2.94 13.18
C PHE A 68 7.84 2.65 11.90
N PHE A 69 9.11 3.05 11.84
CA PHE A 69 9.91 2.84 10.63
C PHE A 69 10.17 1.36 10.34
N THR A 70 10.37 0.53 11.36
CA THR A 70 10.56 -0.92 11.19
C THR A 70 9.33 -1.59 10.58
N VAL A 71 8.13 -1.30 11.09
CA VAL A 71 6.89 -1.89 10.59
C VAL A 71 6.64 -1.49 9.13
N HIS A 72 6.75 -0.21 8.81
CA HIS A 72 6.51 0.27 7.44
C HIS A 72 7.55 -0.27 6.46
N THR A 73 8.82 -0.35 6.87
CA THR A 73 9.87 -0.99 6.06
C THR A 73 9.58 -2.48 5.86
N ALA A 74 9.11 -3.20 6.88
CA ALA A 74 8.79 -4.62 6.77
C ALA A 74 7.64 -4.90 5.79
N ILE A 75 6.61 -4.04 5.75
CA ILE A 75 5.51 -4.12 4.77
C ILE A 75 6.06 -3.99 3.34
N ILE A 76 6.91 -2.98 3.09
CA ILE A 76 7.54 -2.75 1.78
C ILE A 76 8.41 -3.96 1.41
N LEU A 77 9.27 -4.41 2.32
CA LEU A 77 10.16 -5.54 2.07
C LEU A 77 9.37 -6.84 1.80
N THR A 78 8.23 -7.05 2.44
CA THR A 78 7.36 -8.21 2.18
C THR A 78 6.86 -8.19 0.74
N ALA A 79 6.36 -7.04 0.26
CA ALA A 79 5.92 -6.90 -1.13
C ALA A 79 7.06 -7.13 -2.13
N LEU A 80 8.25 -6.58 -1.85
CA LEU A 80 9.44 -6.74 -2.70
C LEU A 80 9.93 -8.19 -2.68
N TYR A 81 9.94 -8.86 -1.53
CA TYR A 81 10.28 -10.27 -1.39
C TYR A 81 9.35 -11.15 -2.24
N MET A 82 8.03 -10.95 -2.13
CA MET A 82 7.09 -11.71 -2.96
C MET A 82 7.28 -11.45 -4.45
N THR A 83 7.64 -10.22 -4.83
CA THR A 83 7.88 -9.86 -6.23
C THR A 83 9.15 -10.47 -6.80
N TRP A 84 10.29 -10.31 -6.11
CA TRP A 84 11.61 -10.66 -6.64
C TRP A 84 12.05 -12.07 -6.30
N VAL A 85 11.71 -12.57 -5.10
CA VAL A 85 12.11 -13.91 -4.65
C VAL A 85 11.06 -14.94 -5.03
N ARG A 86 9.76 -14.66 -4.78
CA ARG A 86 8.67 -15.59 -5.13
C ARG A 86 8.16 -15.44 -6.56
N GLY A 87 8.60 -14.40 -7.27
CA GLY A 87 8.23 -14.17 -8.68
C GLY A 87 6.77 -13.78 -8.88
N TYR A 88 6.12 -13.23 -7.86
CA TYR A 88 4.72 -12.80 -7.95
C TYR A 88 4.64 -11.54 -8.81
N ARG A 89 3.57 -11.43 -9.59
CA ARG A 89 3.37 -10.31 -10.52
C ARG A 89 1.92 -9.85 -10.49
N PRO A 90 1.67 -8.55 -10.37
CA PRO A 90 0.33 -8.01 -10.42
C PRO A 90 -0.18 -7.96 -11.87
N THR A 91 -1.48 -7.76 -12.01
CA THR A 91 -2.18 -7.60 -13.29
C THR A 91 -3.06 -6.35 -13.25
N TRP A 92 -3.62 -5.93 -14.38
CA TRP A 92 -4.64 -4.88 -14.39
C TRP A 92 -5.84 -5.19 -13.47
N LYS A 93 -6.26 -6.45 -13.40
CA LYS A 93 -7.31 -6.90 -12.47
C LYS A 93 -6.89 -6.74 -11.01
N SER A 94 -5.60 -6.83 -10.73
CA SER A 94 -5.03 -6.66 -9.38
C SER A 94 -5.21 -5.23 -8.87
N ILE A 95 -5.15 -4.21 -9.73
CA ILE A 95 -5.44 -2.83 -9.35
C ILE A 95 -6.89 -2.69 -8.90
N GLY A 96 -7.84 -3.19 -9.72
CA GLY A 96 -9.26 -3.19 -9.37
C GLY A 96 -9.55 -3.96 -8.07
N TRP A 97 -8.90 -5.11 -7.89
CA TRP A 97 -9.00 -5.88 -6.64
C TRP A 97 -8.51 -5.08 -5.42
N THR A 98 -7.38 -4.38 -5.52
CA THR A 98 -6.90 -3.54 -4.41
C THR A 98 -7.81 -2.33 -4.17
N MET A 99 -8.38 -1.72 -5.22
CA MET A 99 -9.35 -0.62 -5.05
C MET A 99 -10.62 -1.08 -4.34
N VAL A 100 -11.14 -2.27 -4.68
CA VAL A 100 -12.27 -2.88 -3.95
C VAL A 100 -11.90 -3.10 -2.49
N PHE A 101 -10.71 -3.63 -2.21
CA PHE A 101 -10.23 -3.78 -0.83
C PHE A 101 -10.20 -2.44 -0.07
N LEU A 102 -9.62 -1.37 -0.66
CA LEU A 102 -9.59 -0.05 -0.03
C LEU A 102 -10.99 0.48 0.28
N ASN A 103 -11.92 0.36 -0.67
CA ASN A 103 -13.30 0.81 -0.51
C ASN A 103 -14.03 0.02 0.58
N VAL A 104 -13.90 -1.31 0.57
CA VAL A 104 -14.51 -2.17 1.59
C VAL A 104 -13.93 -1.86 2.97
N SER A 105 -12.60 -1.70 3.07
CA SER A 105 -11.95 -1.29 4.31
C SER A 105 -12.43 0.08 4.78
N ALA A 106 -12.53 1.07 3.88
CA ALA A 106 -13.01 2.41 4.21
C ALA A 106 -14.45 2.39 4.72
N VAL A 107 -15.35 1.61 4.09
CA VAL A 107 -16.73 1.46 4.56
C VAL A 107 -16.77 0.82 5.94
N LEU A 108 -16.07 -0.31 6.14
CA LEU A 108 -16.07 -1.03 7.41
C LEU A 108 -15.48 -0.19 8.55
N VAL A 109 -14.34 0.45 8.30
CA VAL A 109 -13.68 1.33 9.27
C VAL A 109 -14.51 2.59 9.52
N GLY A 110 -15.15 3.14 8.49
CA GLY A 110 -16.08 4.27 8.61
C GLY A 110 -17.29 3.96 9.49
N LEU A 111 -17.84 2.74 9.40
CA LEU A 111 -18.91 2.28 10.30
C LEU A 111 -18.44 2.18 11.75
N VAL A 112 -17.22 1.68 11.99
CA VAL A 112 -16.63 1.66 13.34
C VAL A 112 -16.38 3.06 13.86
N ASN A 113 -15.86 3.96 13.01
CA ASN A 113 -15.67 5.37 13.33
C ASN A 113 -16.97 6.04 13.75
N TRP A 114 -18.05 5.78 13.04
CA TRP A 114 -19.37 6.30 13.39
C TRP A 114 -19.90 5.72 14.72
N ALA A 115 -19.71 4.42 14.95
CA ALA A 115 -20.21 3.75 16.16
C ALA A 115 -19.46 4.14 17.44
N VAL A 116 -18.15 4.38 17.35
CA VAL A 116 -17.26 4.59 18.51
C VAL A 116 -16.82 6.07 18.63
N GLY A 117 -17.16 6.92 17.65
CA GLY A 117 -16.71 8.32 17.60
C GLY A 117 -15.24 8.49 17.22
N SER A 118 -14.62 7.47 16.63
CA SER A 118 -13.21 7.46 16.22
C SER A 118 -12.98 8.09 14.85
N ASN A 119 -11.71 8.21 14.45
CA ASN A 119 -11.32 8.77 13.16
C ASN A 119 -10.14 8.03 12.53
N TYR A 120 -10.20 6.70 12.53
CA TYR A 120 -9.23 5.87 11.83
C TYR A 120 -9.21 6.17 10.34
N MET A 121 -8.03 6.12 9.73
CA MET A 121 -7.80 6.44 8.33
C MET A 121 -8.30 7.83 7.91
N PHE A 122 -8.54 8.74 8.87
CA PHE A 122 -9.07 10.07 8.65
C PHE A 122 -10.37 10.13 7.82
N LEU A 123 -11.27 9.14 7.98
CA LEU A 123 -12.50 9.04 7.17
C LEU A 123 -13.63 9.98 7.61
N MET A 124 -13.64 10.42 8.87
CA MET A 124 -14.69 11.29 9.41
C MET A 124 -14.27 12.76 9.37
N ARG A 125 -12.98 13.04 9.59
CA ARG A 125 -12.40 14.38 9.57
C ARG A 125 -10.92 14.34 9.25
N LYS A 126 -10.39 15.45 8.76
CA LYS A 126 -8.95 15.65 8.56
C LYS A 126 -8.19 15.60 9.90
N PRO A 127 -6.90 15.24 9.90
CA PRO A 127 -6.04 15.43 11.07
C PRO A 127 -6.01 16.90 11.49
N GLU A 128 -5.84 17.15 12.78
CA GLU A 128 -5.65 18.51 13.32
C GLU A 128 -4.24 19.06 13.01
N THR A 129 -3.31 18.17 12.67
CA THR A 129 -1.97 18.52 12.19
C THR A 129 -1.99 18.86 10.70
N ALA A 130 -1.13 19.80 10.30
CA ALA A 130 -0.98 20.16 8.90
C ALA A 130 -0.67 18.93 8.05
N SER A 131 -1.48 18.71 7.02
CA SER A 131 -1.44 17.51 6.22
C SER A 131 -1.64 17.82 4.74
N LEU A 132 -1.17 16.94 3.86
CA LEU A 132 -1.53 17.00 2.44
C LEU A 132 -3.05 17.00 2.24
N LEU A 133 -3.80 16.43 3.18
CA LEU A 133 -5.27 16.42 3.18
C LEU A 133 -5.87 17.82 3.20
N ASP A 134 -5.19 18.82 3.77
CA ASP A 134 -5.68 20.20 3.80
C ASP A 134 -5.82 20.79 2.39
N LEU A 135 -5.00 20.31 1.44
CA LEU A 135 -5.01 20.74 0.04
C LEU A 135 -6.11 20.06 -0.80
N LEU A 136 -6.78 19.03 -0.28
CA LEU A 136 -7.66 18.15 -1.05
C LEU A 136 -9.17 18.52 -0.97
N GLY A 137 -9.52 19.66 -0.39
CA GLY A 137 -10.92 20.14 -0.29
C GLY A 137 -11.68 19.64 0.95
N PRO A 138 -12.97 20.00 1.12
CA PRO A 138 -13.75 19.67 2.33
C PRO A 138 -14.15 18.18 2.39
N HIS A 139 -14.56 17.69 3.56
CA HIS A 139 -15.20 16.37 3.68
C HIS A 139 -16.54 16.36 2.92
N PRO A 140 -16.90 15.28 2.18
CA PRO A 140 -16.16 14.04 1.92
C PRO A 140 -15.31 14.09 0.63
N LEU A 141 -15.18 15.24 -0.03
CA LEU A 141 -14.50 15.37 -1.32
C LEU A 141 -13.06 14.87 -1.30
N TYR A 142 -12.31 15.16 -0.23
CA TYR A 142 -10.91 14.72 -0.14
C TYR A 142 -10.76 13.19 -0.16
N ILE A 143 -11.76 12.43 0.30
CA ILE A 143 -11.74 10.95 0.27
C ILE A 143 -11.76 10.48 -1.19
N MET A 144 -12.61 11.07 -2.04
CA MET A 144 -12.63 10.76 -3.48
C MET A 144 -11.30 11.16 -4.16
N VAL A 145 -10.68 12.26 -3.71
CA VAL A 145 -9.38 12.69 -4.23
C VAL A 145 -8.28 11.71 -3.81
N GLU A 146 -8.27 11.25 -2.55
CA GLU A 146 -7.35 10.21 -2.08
C GLU A 146 -7.50 8.91 -2.88
N GLU A 147 -8.73 8.47 -3.15
CA GLU A 147 -8.98 7.28 -3.98
C GLU A 147 -8.43 7.45 -5.40
N PHE A 148 -8.63 8.63 -5.98
CA PHE A 148 -8.07 8.93 -7.30
C PHE A 148 -6.54 8.93 -7.28
N ILE A 149 -5.92 9.53 -6.26
CA ILE A 149 -4.46 9.51 -6.08
C ILE A 149 -3.96 8.07 -5.91
N ALA A 150 -4.63 7.25 -5.10
CA ALA A 150 -4.29 5.84 -4.92
C ALA A 150 -4.37 5.07 -6.24
N LEU A 151 -5.44 5.27 -7.03
CA LEU A 151 -5.60 4.66 -8.34
C LEU A 151 -4.46 5.04 -9.30
N VAL A 152 -4.15 6.34 -9.39
CA VAL A 152 -3.04 6.84 -10.24
C VAL A 152 -1.71 6.25 -9.79
N LEU A 153 -1.45 6.21 -8.49
CA LEU A 153 -0.24 5.62 -7.93
C LEU A 153 -0.13 4.13 -8.26
N PHE A 154 -1.22 3.37 -8.14
CA PHE A 154 -1.23 1.93 -8.44
C PHE A 154 -0.99 1.66 -9.92
N ILE A 155 -1.58 2.47 -10.81
CA ILE A 155 -1.32 2.41 -12.24
C ILE A 155 0.15 2.71 -12.51
N LEU A 156 0.70 3.78 -11.93
CA LEU A 156 2.10 4.16 -12.09
C LEU A 156 3.04 3.03 -11.64
N MET A 157 2.84 2.49 -10.45
CA MET A 157 3.61 1.36 -9.93
C MET A 157 3.55 0.17 -10.88
N TYR A 158 2.35 -0.20 -11.34
CA TYR A 158 2.20 -1.33 -12.25
C TYR A 158 2.91 -1.12 -13.59
N VAL A 159 2.74 0.07 -14.17
CA VAL A 159 3.33 0.42 -15.46
C VAL A 159 4.85 0.45 -15.39
N VAL A 160 5.40 1.16 -14.40
CA VAL A 160 6.85 1.36 -14.25
C VAL A 160 7.57 0.05 -13.95
N PHE A 161 7.04 -0.77 -13.05
CA PHE A 161 7.76 -1.95 -12.58
C PHE A 161 7.46 -3.25 -13.36
N PHE A 162 6.35 -3.32 -14.11
CA PHE A 162 5.98 -4.54 -14.84
C PHE A 162 5.73 -4.31 -16.33
N VAL A 163 4.90 -3.33 -16.71
CA VAL A 163 4.52 -3.16 -18.12
C VAL A 163 5.70 -2.71 -18.97
N ILE A 164 6.43 -1.66 -18.56
CA ILE A 164 7.59 -1.15 -19.29
C ILE A 164 8.69 -2.23 -19.41
N PRO A 165 9.13 -2.89 -18.32
CA PRO A 165 10.12 -3.95 -18.42
C PRO A 165 9.70 -5.12 -19.31
N ASP A 166 8.42 -5.53 -19.26
CA ASP A 166 7.92 -6.63 -20.08
C ASP A 166 7.88 -6.24 -21.57
N HIS A 167 7.54 -4.99 -21.90
CA HIS A 167 7.56 -4.49 -23.27
C HIS A 167 9.00 -4.44 -23.83
N ILE A 168 9.95 -3.93 -23.06
CA ILE A 168 11.38 -3.87 -23.44
C ILE A 168 11.93 -5.29 -23.69
N LYS A 169 11.61 -6.25 -22.81
CA LYS A 169 12.04 -7.65 -22.98
C LYS A 169 11.47 -8.29 -24.24
N ARG A 170 10.20 -8.03 -24.59
CA ARG A 170 9.56 -8.55 -25.80
C ARG A 170 10.18 -7.98 -27.08
N SER A 171 10.44 -6.68 -27.13
CA SER A 171 11.10 -6.01 -28.27
C SER A 171 12.50 -6.59 -28.53
N ARG A 172 13.29 -6.81 -27.48
CA ARG A 172 14.62 -7.44 -27.59
C ARG A 172 14.56 -8.89 -28.10
N ARG A 173 13.47 -9.62 -27.85
CA ARG A 173 13.31 -11.00 -28.32
C ARG A 173 12.97 -11.04 -29.82
N HIS A 174 12.02 -10.21 -30.27
CA HIS A 174 11.68 -10.10 -31.70
C HIS A 174 12.89 -9.68 -32.54
N GLY A 175 13.67 -8.69 -32.09
CA GLY A 175 14.89 -8.28 -32.79
C GLY A 175 16.01 -9.34 -32.83
N ARG A 176 15.97 -10.38 -31.99
CA ARG A 176 16.88 -11.54 -32.09
C ARG A 176 16.36 -12.64 -33.02
N GLU A 177 15.03 -12.80 -33.11
CA GLU A 177 14.38 -13.78 -33.98
C GLU A 177 14.39 -13.31 -35.46
N GLU A 178 14.39 -12.00 -35.72
CA GLU A 178 14.48 -11.40 -37.06
C GLU A 178 15.90 -11.33 -37.66
N ILE A 179 16.94 -11.79 -36.96
CA ILE A 179 18.30 -11.95 -37.52
C ILE A 179 18.50 -13.42 -37.91
N PRO A 180 18.05 -13.87 -39.10
CA PRO A 180 18.46 -15.17 -39.61
C PRO A 180 19.92 -15.06 -40.08
N GLY A 181 20.84 -15.62 -39.29
CA GLY A 181 22.20 -15.92 -39.74
C GLY A 181 23.33 -15.21 -39.00
N SER A 182 23.63 -15.65 -37.77
CA SER A 182 25.03 -15.69 -37.30
C SER A 182 25.43 -17.10 -36.84
N SER A 183 24.98 -18.10 -37.59
CA SER A 183 25.61 -19.42 -37.61
C SER A 183 26.42 -19.55 -38.91
N ALA A 184 27.57 -18.90 -38.99
CA ALA A 184 28.67 -19.24 -39.90
C ALA A 184 29.88 -18.34 -39.59
N GLY A 185 30.95 -18.92 -39.03
CA GLY A 185 32.23 -18.20 -38.90
C GLY A 185 33.18 -18.81 -37.87
N SER A 186 33.86 -19.87 -38.30
CA SER A 186 35.12 -20.48 -37.81
C SER A 186 35.25 -20.86 -36.33
#